data_AF-A0A365P5I5-F1
#
_entry.id   AF-A0A365P5I5-F1
#
_cell.length_a   1.000
_cell.length_b   1.000
_cell.length_c   1.000
_cell.angle_alpha   90.00
_cell.angle_beta   90.00
_cell.angle_gamma   90.00
#
_symmetry.space_group_name_H-M   'P 1'
#
loop_
_entity.id
_entity.type
_entity.pdbx_description
1 polymer ?
#
loop_
_entity_poly.entity_id
_entity_poly.type
_entity_poly.pdbx_seq_one_letter_code
_entity_poly.pdbx_strand_id
1 'polypeptide(L)'
;MRINKKIKIFLGSVFGIFLVLFIVLVVHIATANPVQVDNATLQISRIDFKEPIDSLKAKEIHRNLKSIPGVKTDRLNPETGILVFFHDNRIADSKSIYDQLITKGNYNAERFLVSEEVGKKQVCPVMNEDSFSYKFSRGIQRIFN
;
A
#
# COMPACT_ATOMS: atom_id res chain seq x y z
N MET A 1 -26.09 34.82 -32.06
CA MET A 1 -24.76 35.43 -31.89
C MET A 1 -23.87 35.02 -33.07
N ARG A 2 -23.41 35.94 -33.94
CA ARG A 2 -22.48 35.61 -35.03
C ARG A 2 -21.06 35.57 -34.47
N ILE A 3 -20.53 34.37 -34.23
CA ILE A 3 -19.16 34.19 -33.73
C ILE A 3 -18.17 34.58 -34.82
N ASN A 4 -17.21 35.44 -34.49
CA ASN A 4 -16.18 35.89 -35.42
C ASN A 4 -15.32 34.71 -35.89
N LYS A 5 -14.95 34.70 -37.18
CA LYS A 5 -14.18 33.60 -37.82
C LYS A 5 -12.87 33.27 -37.07
N LYS A 6 -12.20 34.28 -36.51
CA LYS A 6 -10.99 34.11 -35.68
C LYS A 6 -11.28 33.40 -34.36
N ILE A 7 -12.40 33.72 -33.71
CA ILE A 7 -12.84 33.06 -32.47
C ILE A 7 -13.20 31.61 -32.75
N LYS A 8 -13.84 31.32 -33.90
CA LYS A 8 -14.15 29.95 -34.32
C LYS A 8 -12.90 29.08 -34.53
N ILE A 9 -11.86 29.64 -35.15
CA ILE A 9 -10.58 28.96 -35.36
C ILE A 9 -9.86 28.74 -34.03
N PHE A 10 -9.86 29.75 -33.15
CA PHE A 10 -9.25 29.65 -31.82
C PHE A 10 -9.92 28.56 -30.97
N LEU A 11 -11.26 28.55 -30.88
CA LEU A 11 -11.99 27.49 -30.15
C LEU A 11 -11.74 26.11 -30.77
N GLY A 12 -11.69 26.02 -32.10
CA GLY A 12 -11.39 24.76 -32.79
C GLY A 12 -9.99 24.21 -32.44
N SER A 13 -8.99 25.09 -32.39
CA SER A 13 -7.62 24.73 -32.01
C SER A 13 -7.53 24.25 -30.56
N VAL A 14 -8.13 24.99 -29.63
CA VAL A 14 -8.17 24.63 -28.20
C VAL A 14 -8.88 23.29 -27.99
N PHE A 15 -10.01 23.09 -28.66
CA PHE A 15 -10.75 21.84 -28.58
C PHE A 15 -9.97 20.67 -29.17
N GLY A 16 -9.26 20.86 -30.28
CA GLY A 16 -8.40 19.84 -30.87
C GLY A 16 -7.29 19.40 -29.93
N ILE A 17 -6.59 20.35 -29.29
CA ILE A 17 -5.54 20.06 -28.30
C ILE A 17 -6.14 19.29 -27.11
N PHE A 18 -7.28 19.75 -26.59
CA PHE A 18 -7.97 19.07 -25.49
C PHE A 18 -8.33 17.62 -25.84
N LEU A 19 -8.84 17.38 -27.05
CA LEU A 19 -9.23 16.04 -27.51
C LEU A 19 -8.03 15.11 -27.63
N VAL A 20 -6.90 15.59 -28.14
CA VAL A 20 -5.65 14.81 -28.21
C VAL A 20 -5.17 14.45 -26.80
N LEU A 21 -5.11 15.41 -25.89
CA LEU A 21 -4.69 15.15 -24.50
C LEU A 21 -5.64 14.19 -23.78
N PHE A 22 -6.95 14.30 -24.03
CA PHE A 22 -7.95 13.39 -23.47
C PHE A 22 -7.75 11.95 -23.95
N ILE A 23 -7.51 11.74 -25.25
CA ILE A 23 -7.23 10.40 -25.80
C ILE A 23 -5.96 9.83 -25.18
N VAL A 24 -4.88 10.62 -25.10
CA VAL A 24 -3.61 10.18 -24.50
C VAL A 24 -3.81 9.78 -23.04
N LEU A 25 -4.60 10.54 -22.28
CA LEU A 25 -4.93 10.22 -20.89
C LEU A 25 -5.71 8.91 -20.77
N VAL A 26 -6.73 8.70 -21.60
CA VAL A 26 -7.51 7.45 -21.60
C VAL A 26 -6.62 6.25 -21.92
N VAL A 27 -5.76 6.35 -22.93
CA VAL A 27 -4.80 5.29 -23.28
C VAL A 27 -3.87 5.01 -22.11
N HIS A 28 -3.28 6.04 -21.49
CA HIS A 28 -2.40 5.85 -20.33
C HIS A 28 -3.11 5.12 -19.18
N ILE A 29 -4.37 5.46 -18.88
CA ILE A 29 -5.13 4.79 -17.81
C ILE A 29 -5.47 3.34 -18.19
N ALA A 30 -5.89 3.10 -19.44
CA ALA A 30 -6.27 1.78 -19.92
C ALA A 30 -5.07 0.81 -20.00
N THR A 31 -3.89 1.31 -20.36
CA THR A 31 -2.66 0.51 -20.46
C THR A 31 -1.80 0.54 -19.20
N ALA A 32 -2.18 1.33 -18.19
CA ALA A 32 -1.51 1.34 -16.90
C ALA A 32 -1.79 0.02 -16.18
N ASN A 33 -0.95 -0.98 -16.43
CA ASN A 33 -0.88 -2.14 -15.56
C ASN A 33 -0.38 -1.67 -14.19
N PRO A 34 -1.02 -2.10 -13.07
CA PRO A 34 -0.41 -1.91 -11.77
C PRO A 34 0.99 -2.51 -11.87
N VAL A 35 2.01 -1.74 -11.48
CA VAL A 35 3.37 -2.26 -11.40
C VAL A 35 3.26 -3.47 -10.48
N GLN A 36 3.38 -4.68 -11.04
CA GLN A 36 3.59 -5.88 -10.26
C GLN A 36 5.00 -5.73 -9.73
N VAL A 37 5.12 -5.00 -8.62
CA VAL A 37 6.40 -4.86 -7.95
C VAL A 37 6.70 -6.26 -7.45
N ASP A 38 7.83 -6.83 -7.89
CA ASP A 38 8.44 -8.06 -7.35
C ASP A 38 8.88 -7.91 -5.88
N ASN A 39 8.19 -7.05 -5.12
CA ASN A 39 8.10 -7.10 -3.67
C ASN A 39 7.09 -8.17 -3.21
N ALA A 40 6.56 -9.01 -4.11
CA ALA A 40 5.62 -10.08 -3.77
C ALA A 40 6.12 -10.98 -2.64
N THR A 41 7.44 -11.06 -2.46
CA THR A 41 8.04 -11.86 -1.41
C THR A 41 8.31 -11.08 -0.12
N LEU A 42 8.56 -9.77 -0.19
CA LEU A 42 8.79 -8.95 1.01
C LEU A 42 7.46 -8.44 1.56
N GLN A 43 6.98 -9.04 2.63
CA GLN A 43 5.73 -8.66 3.29
C GLN A 43 5.98 -7.84 4.55
N ILE A 44 5.03 -6.95 4.83
CA ILE A 44 5.00 -6.15 6.05
C ILE A 44 4.00 -6.79 7.00
N SER A 45 4.36 -6.87 8.28
CA SER A 45 3.52 -7.42 9.33
C SER A 45 3.65 -6.61 10.61
N ARG A 46 2.67 -6.76 11.50
CA ARG A 46 2.57 -6.00 12.73
C ARG A 46 2.23 -6.89 13.92
N ILE A 47 2.85 -6.61 15.05
CA ILE A 47 2.59 -7.23 16.36
C ILE A 47 2.37 -6.11 17.36
N ASP A 48 1.36 -6.26 18.20
CA ASP A 48 0.96 -5.30 19.23
C ASP A 48 1.26 -5.87 20.61
N PHE A 49 2.26 -5.31 21.29
CA PHE A 49 2.57 -5.65 22.67
C PHE A 49 1.58 -4.96 23.60
N LYS A 50 1.00 -5.72 24.54
CA LYS A 50 0.04 -5.24 25.54
C LYS A 50 0.71 -4.87 26.87
N GLU A 51 2.03 -5.04 26.95
CA GLU A 51 2.85 -4.71 28.10
C GLU A 51 3.74 -3.49 27.82
N PRO A 52 4.15 -2.75 28.86
CA PRO A 52 5.09 -1.65 28.68
C PRO A 52 6.45 -2.18 28.20
N ILE A 53 7.00 -1.50 27.19
CA ILE A 53 8.28 -1.82 26.58
C ILE A 53 9.32 -0.79 27.02
N ASP A 54 10.29 -1.21 27.81
CA ASP A 54 11.47 -0.40 28.11
C ASP A 54 12.57 -0.57 27.04
N SER A 55 13.64 0.22 27.15
CA SER A 55 14.75 0.16 26.19
C SER A 55 15.46 -1.19 26.14
N LEU A 56 15.47 -1.95 27.25
CA LEU A 56 16.14 -3.26 27.31
C LEU A 56 15.29 -4.33 26.64
N LYS A 57 14.00 -4.39 26.96
CA LYS A 57 13.01 -5.24 26.27
C LYS A 57 12.96 -4.93 24.79
N ALA A 58 12.99 -3.65 24.39
CA ALA A 58 13.01 -3.28 22.98
C ALA A 58 14.22 -3.87 22.23
N LYS A 59 15.41 -3.81 22.83
CA LYS A 59 16.63 -4.42 22.27
C LYS A 59 16.53 -5.94 22.24
N GLU A 60 15.95 -6.55 23.27
CA GLU A 60 15.74 -7.98 23.33
C GLU A 60 14.78 -8.47 22.24
N ILE A 61 13.63 -7.82 22.08
CA ILE A 61 12.64 -8.07 21.03
C ILE A 61 13.30 -7.96 19.67
N HIS A 62 14.07 -6.89 19.42
CA HIS A 62 14.80 -6.71 18.16
C HIS A 62 15.76 -7.88 17.87
N ARG A 63 16.58 -8.28 18.85
CA ARG A 63 17.51 -9.41 18.68
C ARG A 63 16.77 -10.73 18.44
N ASN A 64 15.74 -11.00 19.23
CA ASN A 64 14.97 -12.24 19.14
C ASN A 64 14.26 -12.33 17.79
N LEU A 65 13.66 -11.23 17.33
CA LEU A 65 13.02 -11.16 16.03
C LEU A 65 14.01 -11.32 14.88
N LYS A 66 15.15 -10.62 14.92
CA LYS A 66 16.21 -10.71 13.89
C LYS A 66 16.86 -12.09 13.81
N SER A 67 16.79 -12.89 14.88
CA SER A 67 17.27 -14.28 14.89
C SER A 67 16.36 -15.24 14.12
N ILE A 68 15.13 -14.82 13.79
CA ILE A 68 14.15 -15.67 13.09
C ILE A 68 14.44 -15.62 11.58
N PRO A 69 14.61 -16.78 10.91
CA PRO A 69 14.80 -16.83 9.48
C PRO A 69 13.67 -16.14 8.71
N GLY A 70 14.01 -15.37 7.68
CA GLY A 70 13.04 -14.64 6.85
C GLY A 70 12.84 -13.19 7.28
N VAL A 71 13.08 -12.83 8.54
CA VAL A 71 13.03 -11.43 8.99
C VAL A 71 14.15 -10.62 8.36
N LYS A 72 13.83 -9.42 7.86
CA LYS A 72 14.78 -8.49 7.23
C LYS A 72 15.08 -7.28 8.10
N THR A 73 14.03 -6.60 8.56
CA THR A 73 14.15 -5.38 9.36
C THR A 73 12.87 -5.14 10.15
N ASP A 74 12.96 -4.30 11.17
CA ASP A 74 11.89 -4.03 12.11
C ASP A 74 11.96 -2.61 12.68
N ARG A 75 10.81 -2.15 13.17
CA ARG A 75 10.61 -0.87 13.86
C ARG A 75 9.63 -1.08 14.99
N LEU A 76 10.11 -0.92 16.21
CA LEU A 76 9.31 -0.93 17.42
C LEU A 76 9.09 0.50 17.90
N ASN A 77 7.84 0.85 18.19
CA ASN A 77 7.50 2.05 18.93
C ASN A 77 7.24 1.65 20.40
N PRO A 78 8.15 1.98 21.35
CA PRO A 78 7.99 1.61 22.75
C PRO A 78 6.81 2.30 23.44
N GLU A 79 6.41 3.50 22.98
CA GLU A 79 5.32 4.26 23.58
C GLU A 79 3.95 3.61 23.31
N THR A 80 3.77 3.04 22.11
CA THR A 80 2.52 2.39 21.71
C THR A 80 2.57 0.87 21.81
N GLY A 81 3.75 0.28 22.00
CA GLY A 81 3.95 -1.18 21.95
C GLY A 81 3.79 -1.77 20.54
N ILE A 82 3.79 -0.95 19.48
CA ILE A 82 3.57 -1.44 18.12
C ILE A 82 4.91 -1.79 17.47
N LEU A 83 5.05 -3.05 17.07
CA LEU A 83 6.16 -3.57 16.26
C LEU A 83 5.70 -3.75 14.82
N VAL A 84 6.39 -3.12 13.88
CA VAL A 84 6.26 -3.38 12.44
C VAL A 84 7.52 -4.06 11.95
N PHE A 85 7.39 -5.13 11.19
CA PHE A 85 8.52 -5.89 10.66
C PHE A 85 8.31 -6.32 9.22
N PHE A 86 9.42 -6.49 8.52
CA PHE A 86 9.48 -6.88 7.12
C PHE A 86 10.10 -8.27 7.02
N HIS A 87 9.48 -9.16 6.25
CA HIS A 87 9.93 -10.54 6.11
C HIS A 87 9.77 -11.07 4.69
N ASP A 88 10.59 -12.06 4.35
CA ASP A 88 10.46 -12.81 3.10
C ASP A 88 9.46 -13.96 3.29
N ASN A 89 8.27 -13.83 2.71
CA ASN A 89 7.16 -14.77 2.84
C ASN A 89 7.44 -16.15 2.22
N ARG A 90 8.52 -16.30 1.43
CA ARG A 90 8.98 -17.61 0.93
C ARG A 90 9.71 -18.41 2.00
N ILE A 91 10.25 -17.72 3.00
CA ILE A 91 11.05 -18.31 4.07
C ILE A 91 10.17 -18.55 5.31
N ALA A 92 9.42 -17.53 5.72
CA ALA A 92 8.53 -17.61 6.87
C ALA A 92 7.34 -16.67 6.73
N ASP A 93 6.16 -17.13 7.14
CA ASP A 93 4.99 -16.27 7.22
C ASP A 93 4.91 -15.50 8.55
N SER A 94 4.02 -14.51 8.57
CA SER A 94 3.77 -13.62 9.71
C SER A 94 3.38 -14.36 11.00
N LYS A 95 2.64 -15.48 10.89
CA LYS A 95 2.18 -16.28 12.03
C LYS A 95 3.35 -17.08 12.61
N SER A 96 4.13 -17.75 11.76
CA SER A 96 5.31 -18.51 12.17
C SER A 96 6.34 -17.62 12.87
N ILE A 97 6.59 -16.42 12.35
CA ILE A 97 7.50 -15.45 12.97
C ILE A 97 6.97 -15.01 14.34
N TYR A 98 5.68 -14.70 14.44
CA TYR A 98 5.05 -14.35 15.71
C TYR A 98 5.16 -15.48 16.74
N ASP A 99 4.77 -16.71 16.38
CA ASP A 99 4.80 -17.86 17.29
C ASP A 99 6.22 -18.11 17.84
N GLN A 100 7.24 -18.00 16.98
CA GLN A 100 8.64 -18.10 17.38
C GLN A 100 9.09 -16.96 18.29
N LEU A 101 8.66 -15.72 18.03
CA LEU A 101 9.01 -14.57 18.86
C LEU A 101 8.46 -14.71 20.28
N ILE A 102 7.19 -15.08 20.42
CA ILE A 102 6.52 -15.23 21.71
C ILE A 102 7.13 -16.40 22.50
N THR A 103 7.50 -17.49 21.81
CA THR A 103 8.19 -18.62 22.46
C THR A 103 9.57 -18.23 23.01
N LYS A 104 10.29 -17.31 22.35
CA LYS A 104 11.64 -16.90 22.77
C LYS A 104 11.66 -16.00 24.00
N GLY A 105 10.65 -15.16 24.19
CA GLY A 105 10.67 -14.13 25.25
C GLY A 105 9.44 -14.06 26.13
N ASN A 106 8.45 -14.94 25.92
CA ASN A 106 7.22 -15.02 26.72
C ASN A 106 6.49 -13.67 26.86
N TYR A 107 6.41 -12.93 25.75
CA TYR A 107 5.81 -11.60 25.70
C TYR A 107 4.28 -11.65 25.71
N ASN A 108 3.64 -10.64 26.30
CA ASN A 108 2.21 -10.43 26.14
C ASN A 108 1.94 -9.57 24.90
N ALA A 109 1.69 -10.21 23.76
CA ALA A 109 1.45 -9.52 22.50
C ALA A 109 0.42 -10.24 21.63
N GLU A 110 -0.07 -9.54 20.60
CA GLU A 110 -1.03 -10.06 19.63
C GLU A 110 -0.57 -9.74 18.21
N ARG A 111 -0.81 -10.67 17.27
CA ARG A 111 -0.54 -10.42 15.85
C ARG A 111 -1.67 -9.60 15.25
N PHE A 112 -1.33 -8.55 14.52
CA PHE A 112 -2.32 -7.75 13.79
C PHE A 112 -2.75 -8.49 12.51
N LEU A 113 -4.06 -8.74 12.38
CA LEU A 113 -4.67 -9.32 11.18
C LEU A 113 -5.34 -8.23 10.36
N VAL A 114 -4.94 -8.09 9.11
CA VAL A 114 -5.67 -7.25 8.16
C VAL A 114 -7.02 -7.90 7.89
N SER A 115 -8.11 -7.17 8.07
CA SER A 115 -9.44 -7.69 7.75
C SER A 115 -9.54 -8.00 6.26
N GLU A 116 -10.30 -9.03 5.90
CA GLU A 116 -10.47 -9.43 4.49
C GLU A 116 -10.98 -8.29 3.61
N GLU A 117 -11.83 -7.42 4.17
CA GLU A 117 -12.36 -6.25 3.49
C GLU A 117 -11.28 -5.26 3.08
N VAL A 118 -10.27 -5.06 3.93
CA VAL A 118 -9.14 -4.16 3.65
C VAL A 118 -8.12 -4.83 2.73
N GLY A 119 -7.88 -6.14 2.90
CA GLY A 119 -6.95 -6.90 2.06
C GLY A 119 -7.41 -7.07 0.61
N LYS A 120 -8.74 -7.06 0.36
CA LYS A 120 -9.33 -7.15 -1.00
C LYS A 120 -9.34 -5.81 -1.74
N LYS A 121 -9.13 -4.68 -1.06
CA LYS A 121 -9.04 -3.37 -1.73
C LYS A 121 -7.71 -3.30 -2.49
N GLN A 122 -7.78 -3.43 -3.82
CA GLN A 122 -6.64 -3.31 -4.74
C GLN A 122 -6.04 -1.90 -4.83
N VAL A 123 -6.65 -0.92 -4.15
CA VAL A 123 -6.19 0.47 -4.13
C VAL A 123 -5.44 0.76 -2.85
N CYS A 124 -4.27 1.38 -3.00
CA CYS A 124 -3.56 1.97 -1.87
C CYS A 124 -4.53 2.88 -1.11
N PRO A 125 -4.67 2.74 0.22
CA PRO A 125 -5.68 3.44 1.03
C PRO A 125 -5.55 4.98 1.05
N VAL A 126 -4.58 5.52 0.31
CA VAL A 126 -4.28 6.94 0.18
C VAL A 126 -5.15 7.62 -0.89
N MET A 127 -5.82 6.88 -1.79
CA MET A 127 -6.71 7.49 -2.78
C MET A 127 -8.08 7.83 -2.18
N ASN A 128 -8.47 9.10 -2.27
CA ASN A 128 -9.80 9.56 -1.92
C ASN A 128 -10.83 9.02 -2.94
N GLU A 129 -11.66 8.06 -2.51
CA GLU A 129 -12.69 7.41 -3.33
C GLU A 129 -13.78 8.39 -3.82
N ASP A 130 -13.95 9.53 -3.17
CA ASP A 130 -14.91 10.56 -3.60
C ASP A 130 -14.37 11.51 -4.66
N SER A 131 -13.05 11.52 -4.87
CA SER A 131 -12.41 12.42 -5.82
C SER A 131 -12.84 12.14 -7.27
N PHE A 132 -12.95 13.21 -8.07
CA PHE A 132 -13.25 13.12 -9.50
C PHE A 132 -12.27 12.19 -10.22
N SER A 133 -10.97 12.32 -9.93
CA SER A 133 -9.91 11.51 -10.53
C SER A 133 -10.08 10.02 -10.27
N TYR A 134 -10.47 9.62 -9.05
CA TYR A 134 -10.74 8.21 -8.73
C TYR A 134 -11.93 7.68 -9.52
N LYS A 135 -13.05 8.41 -9.53
CA LYS A 135 -14.27 8.02 -10.25
C LYS A 135 -14.04 7.92 -11.75
N PHE A 136 -13.27 8.85 -12.33
CA PHE A 136 -12.89 8.83 -13.74
C PHE A 136 -12.00 7.64 -14.08
N SER A 137 -10.89 7.45 -13.36
CA SER A 137 -9.96 6.33 -13.61
C SER A 137 -10.64 4.97 -13.47
N ARG A 138 -11.48 4.79 -12.44
CA ARG A 138 -12.26 3.56 -12.24
C ARG A 138 -13.25 3.33 -13.39
N GLY A 139 -13.88 4.39 -13.89
CA GLY A 139 -14.80 4.32 -15.02
C GLY A 139 -14.12 3.83 -16.29
N ILE A 140 -12.95 4.40 -16.61
CA ILE A 140 -12.14 3.96 -17.77
C ILE A 140 -11.70 2.52 -17.60
N GLN A 141 -11.15 2.15 -16.43
CA GLN A 141 -10.72 0.77 -16.16
C GLN A 141 -11.85 -0.24 -16.35
N ARG A 142 -13.08 0.04 -15.91
CA ARG A 142 -14.23 -0.87 -16.06
C ARG A 142 -14.66 -1.11 -17.51
N ILE A 143 -14.32 -0.21 -18.43
CA ILE A 143 -14.66 -0.36 -19.85
C ILE A 143 -13.62 -1.24 -20.56
N PHE A 144 -12.36 -1.17 -20.13
CA PHE A 144 -11.22 -1.79 -20.81
C PHE A 144 -10.65 -3.03 -20.11
N ASN A 145 -11.03 -3.32 -18.86
CA ASN A 145 -10.68 -4.52 -18.08
C ASN A 145 -11.92 -5.27 -17.59
#